data_AF-A0A2I0D2U5-F1
#
_entry.id   AF-A0A2I0D2U5-F1
#
_cell.length_a   1.000
_cell.length_b   1.000
_cell.length_c   1.000
_cell.angle_alpha   90.00
_cell.angle_beta   90.00
_cell.angle_gamma   90.00
#
_symmetry.space_group_name_H-M   'P 1'
#
loop_
_entity.id
_entity.type
_entity.pdbx_description
1 polymer ?
#
loop_
_entity_poly.entity_id
_entity_poly.type
_entity_poly.pdbx_seq_one_letter_code
_entity_poly.pdbx_strand_id
1 'polypeptide(L)'
;MTAPGPITTVKAGSEFRICPSCGYELGFHTSFLGTNADKDNPVKSTREVFRVILICPECGARYDVGWRVSFSELESKFVIAPVRPVQAPASSPQVTIITSPPALPSHDLKDPD
;
A
#
# COMPACT_ATOMS: atom_id res chain seq x y z
N MET A 1 11.17 -12.36 -6.93
CA MET A 1 10.79 -11.77 -5.62
C MET A 1 11.73 -12.35 -4.58
N THR A 2 12.71 -11.58 -4.12
CA THR A 2 13.69 -12.06 -3.13
C THR A 2 12.99 -12.13 -1.77
N ALA A 3 13.04 -13.30 -1.12
CA ALA A 3 12.47 -13.47 0.21
C ALA A 3 13.14 -12.47 1.19
N PRO A 4 12.38 -11.82 2.09
CA PRO A 4 12.98 -10.91 3.05
C PRO A 4 13.90 -11.71 3.98
N GLY A 5 15.06 -11.12 4.33
CA GLY A 5 16.07 -11.75 5.17
C GLY A 5 15.57 -12.16 6.57
N PRO A 6 16.35 -12.97 7.30
CA PRO A 6 15.99 -13.43 8.64
C PRO A 6 15.80 -12.25 9.60
N ILE A 7 14.94 -12.44 10.61
CA ILE A 7 14.70 -11.46 11.67
C ILE A 7 15.56 -11.83 12.87
N THR A 8 16.45 -10.93 13.29
CA THR A 8 17.33 -11.13 14.44
C THR A 8 16.75 -10.49 15.70
N THR A 9 16.63 -11.24 16.79
CA THR A 9 16.18 -10.67 18.07
C THR A 9 17.31 -9.92 18.76
N VAL A 10 17.06 -8.69 19.19
CA VAL A 10 18.05 -7.82 19.85
C VAL A 10 17.46 -7.11 21.06
N LYS A 11 18.27 -6.83 22.07
CA LYS A 11 17.85 -6.08 23.27
C LYS A 11 18.08 -4.59 23.03
N ALA A 12 17.03 -3.79 23.12
CA ALA A 12 17.10 -2.36 22.79
C ALA A 12 17.97 -1.50 23.74
N GLY A 13 18.40 -2.04 24.90
CA GLY A 13 19.22 -1.31 25.86
C GLY A 13 18.57 0.01 26.30
N SER A 14 19.37 1.07 26.42
CA SER A 14 18.89 2.46 26.63
C SER A 14 18.44 3.12 25.32
N GLU A 15 19.12 2.82 24.21
CA GLU A 15 18.84 3.35 22.88
C GLU A 15 19.26 2.32 21.82
N PHE A 16 18.39 2.09 20.84
CA PHE A 16 18.67 1.22 19.69
C PHE A 16 18.39 1.98 18.39
N ARG A 17 19.36 2.81 17.98
CA ARG A 17 19.30 3.59 16.72
C ARG A 17 20.38 3.25 15.70
N ILE A 18 21.45 2.57 16.13
CA ILE A 18 22.59 2.19 15.28
C ILE A 18 22.38 0.76 14.79
N CYS A 19 22.47 0.53 13.47
CA CYS A 19 22.38 -0.79 12.86
C CYS A 19 23.61 -1.64 13.20
N PRO A 20 23.47 -2.78 13.90
CA PRO A 20 24.60 -3.67 14.20
C PRO A 20 25.24 -4.32 12.97
N SER A 21 24.55 -4.35 11.83
CA SER A 21 25.05 -4.98 10.60
C SER A 21 25.88 -4.05 9.72
N CYS A 22 25.59 -2.74 9.70
CA CYS A 22 26.23 -1.81 8.76
C CYS A 22 26.60 -0.45 9.37
N GLY A 23 26.28 -0.20 10.64
CA GLY A 23 26.63 1.05 11.33
C GLY A 23 25.73 2.25 11.03
N TYR A 24 24.62 2.10 10.32
CA TYR A 24 23.68 3.20 10.06
C TYR A 24 23.10 3.77 11.36
N GLU A 25 23.13 5.09 11.58
CA GLU A 25 22.87 5.71 12.90
C GLU A 25 21.56 6.52 13.02
N LEU A 26 20.82 6.70 11.92
CA LEU A 26 19.63 7.57 11.88
C LEU A 26 18.32 6.82 12.19
N GLY A 27 18.42 5.63 12.81
CA GLY A 27 17.28 4.82 13.20
C GLY A 27 16.84 3.81 12.14
N PHE A 28 15.61 3.32 12.26
CA PHE A 28 15.10 2.20 11.48
C PHE A 28 13.71 2.48 10.91
N HIS A 29 13.39 1.89 9.77
CA HIS A 29 12.02 1.77 9.32
C HIS A 29 11.27 0.72 10.15
N THR A 30 9.97 0.89 10.33
CA THR A 30 9.14 -0.02 11.14
C THR A 30 8.14 -0.77 10.27
N SER A 31 8.00 -2.07 10.49
CA SER A 31 6.96 -2.90 9.86
C SER A 31 6.25 -3.75 10.91
N PHE A 32 4.99 -4.10 10.67
CA PHE A 32 4.18 -4.93 11.56
C PHE A 32 4.07 -6.35 11.02
N LEU A 33 4.35 -7.33 11.86
CA LEU A 33 4.24 -8.76 11.54
C LEU A 33 3.22 -9.40 12.49
N GLY A 34 2.08 -9.87 11.96
CA GLY A 34 1.02 -10.48 12.76
C GLY A 34 1.51 -11.75 13.47
N THR A 35 1.20 -11.91 14.77
CA THR A 35 1.63 -13.08 15.56
C THR A 35 0.82 -14.34 15.28
N ASN A 36 -0.32 -14.23 14.59
CA ASN A 36 -1.17 -15.36 14.18
C ASN A 36 -0.53 -16.24 13.09
N ALA A 37 0.68 -15.91 12.62
CA ALA A 37 1.45 -16.71 11.69
C ALA A 37 2.13 -17.93 12.34
N ASP A 38 2.27 -17.96 13.68
CA ASP A 38 2.78 -19.10 14.43
C ASP A 38 1.61 -19.94 14.98
N LYS A 39 1.40 -21.13 14.39
CA LYS A 39 0.24 -22.02 14.57
C LYS A 39 0.05 -22.68 15.96
N ASP A 40 0.70 -22.21 17.02
CA ASP A 40 0.80 -22.95 18.30
C ASP A 40 0.32 -22.19 19.55
N ASN A 41 -0.51 -21.15 19.40
CA ASN A 41 -1.18 -20.52 20.56
C ASN A 41 -2.67 -20.94 20.64
N PRO A 42 -3.07 -21.77 21.61
CA PRO A 42 -4.46 -22.26 21.75
C PRO A 42 -5.43 -21.21 22.29
N VAL A 43 -4.98 -19.98 22.54
CA VAL A 43 -5.82 -18.90 23.05
C VAL A 43 -6.31 -18.06 21.86
N LYS A 44 -7.56 -18.28 21.44
CA LYS A 44 -8.32 -17.37 20.59
C LYS A 44 -8.57 -16.06 21.35
N SER A 45 -7.51 -15.27 21.55
CA SER A 45 -7.67 -13.86 21.89
C SER A 45 -8.22 -13.16 20.64
N THR A 46 -9.36 -12.51 20.75
CA THR A 46 -9.97 -11.68 19.69
C THR A 46 -9.13 -10.45 19.36
N ARG A 47 -8.01 -10.23 20.07
CA ARG A 47 -7.10 -9.09 19.86
C ARG A 47 -5.93 -9.52 18.99
N GLU A 48 -5.85 -8.98 17.78
CA GLU A 48 -4.70 -9.16 16.92
C GLU A 48 -3.47 -8.50 17.54
N VAL A 49 -2.43 -9.30 17.79
CA VAL A 49 -1.13 -8.83 18.27
C VAL A 49 -0.16 -8.82 17.09
N PHE A 50 0.57 -7.73 16.94
CA PHE A 50 1.60 -7.57 15.92
C PHE A 50 2.96 -7.40 16.59
N ARG A 51 3.98 -8.06 16.02
CA ARG A 51 5.38 -7.79 16.31
C ARG A 51 5.81 -6.58 15.49
N VAL A 52 6.50 -5.63 16.10
CA VAL A 52 7.12 -4.52 15.37
C VAL A 52 8.56 -4.92 15.00
N ILE A 53 8.84 -4.97 13.71
CA ILE A 53 10.15 -5.29 13.16
C ILE A 53 10.82 -4.02 12.69
N LEU A 54 12.03 -3.77 13.19
CA LEU A 54 12.89 -2.66 12.80
C LEU A 54 13.73 -3.08 11.58
N ILE A 55 13.73 -2.27 10.53
CA ILE A 55 14.39 -2.55 9.25
C ILE A 55 15.41 -1.46 8.99
N CYS A 56 16.68 -1.85 8.80
CA CYS A 56 17.72 -0.90 8.42
C CYS A 56 17.48 -0.39 6.99
N PRO A 57 17.42 0.93 6.76
CA PRO A 57 17.19 1.48 5.42
C PRO A 57 18.37 1.26 4.46
N GLU A 58 19.59 1.13 4.99
CA GLU A 58 20.81 0.93 4.18
C GLU A 58 20.98 -0.52 3.73
N CYS A 59 21.00 -1.47 4.67
CA CYS A 59 21.30 -2.87 4.37
C CYS A 59 20.07 -3.80 4.35
N GLY A 60 18.90 -3.29 4.72
CA GLY A 60 17.68 -4.10 4.80
C GLY A 60 17.65 -5.11 5.96
N ALA A 61 18.65 -5.13 6.85
CA ALA A 61 18.68 -6.02 8.01
C ALA A 61 17.46 -5.80 8.92
N ARG A 62 16.89 -6.90 9.44
CA ARG A 62 15.63 -6.89 10.18
C ARG A 62 15.85 -7.33 11.62
N TYR A 63 15.29 -6.56 12.56
CA TYR A 63 15.47 -6.77 13.99
C TYR A 63 14.14 -6.81 14.74
N ASP A 64 13.99 -7.75 15.67
CA ASP A 64 12.89 -7.80 16.65
C ASP A 64 13.42 -7.37 18.01
N VAL A 65 12.93 -6.24 18.53
CA VAL A 65 13.27 -5.74 19.87
C VAL A 65 12.30 -6.20 20.96
N GLY A 66 11.36 -7.09 20.62
CA GLY A 66 10.32 -7.56 21.52
C GLY A 66 9.11 -6.63 21.60
N TRP A 67 9.03 -5.60 20.75
CA TRP A 67 7.88 -4.70 20.73
C TRP A 67 6.66 -5.42 20.16
N ARG A 68 5.58 -5.43 20.95
CA ARG A 68 4.27 -5.95 20.57
C ARG A 68 3.25 -4.83 20.63
N VAL A 69 2.41 -4.71 19.61
CA VAL A 69 1.28 -3.79 19.57
C VAL A 69 -0.01 -4.58 19.36
N SER A 70 -1.08 -4.15 20.01
CA SER A 70 -2.42 -4.67 19.75
C SER A 70 -3.30 -3.52 19.35
N PHE A 71 -3.90 -3.59 18.16
CA PHE A 71 -4.93 -2.64 17.78
C PHE A 71 -6.24 -3.10 18.41
N SER A 72 -6.86 -2.22 19.20
CA SER A 72 -8.24 -2.42 19.65
C SER A 72 -9.09 -1.57 18.74
N GLU A 73 -10.23 -2.09 18.29
CA GLU A 73 -11.14 -1.45 17.34
C GLU A 73 -11.16 0.07 17.56
N LEU A 74 -10.53 0.81 16.65
CA LEU A 74 -10.76 2.24 16.55
C LEU A 74 -12.23 2.37 16.19
N GLU A 75 -13.06 2.72 17.17
CA GLU A 75 -14.45 3.06 16.93
C GLU A 75 -14.47 4.03 15.75
N SER A 76 -15.01 3.58 14.63
CA SER A 76 -15.08 4.32 13.39
C SER A 76 -16.09 5.45 13.56
N LYS A 77 -15.69 6.52 14.26
CA LYS A 77 -16.41 7.80 14.29
C LYS A 77 -16.06 8.58 13.02
N PHE A 78 -16.28 7.97 11.86
CA PHE A 78 -16.38 8.73 10.62
C PHE A 78 -17.78 9.32 10.57
N VAL A 79 -17.92 10.56 11.06
CA VAL A 79 -19.12 11.36 10.80
C VAL A 79 -19.07 11.75 9.34
N ILE A 80 -19.85 11.05 8.51
CA ILE A 80 -20.15 11.52 7.16
C ILE A 80 -20.93 12.82 7.32
N ALA A 81 -20.29 13.96 7.02
CA ALA A 81 -21.00 15.22 6.95
C ALA A 81 -22.07 15.13 5.85
N PRO A 82 -23.34 15.55 6.09
CA PRO A 82 -24.34 15.55 5.05
C PRO A 82 -23.95 16.57 3.97
N VAL A 83 -23.45 16.08 2.84
CA VAL A 83 -23.23 16.91 1.66
C VAL A 83 -24.60 17.27 1.10
N ARG A 84 -25.01 18.53 1.26
CA ARG A 84 -26.18 19.03 0.52
C ARG A 84 -25.84 18.96 -0.97
N PRO A 85 -26.67 18.32 -1.81
CA PRO A 85 -26.49 18.42 -3.25
C PRO A 85 -26.66 19.88 -3.65
N VAL A 86 -25.59 20.52 -4.11
CA VAL A 86 -25.71 21.78 -4.85
C VAL A 86 -26.16 21.37 -6.25
N GLN A 87 -27.40 21.68 -6.58
CA GLN A 87 -27.95 21.49 -7.92
C GLN A 87 -27.23 22.45 -8.87
N ALA A 88 -26.36 21.92 -9.73
CA ALA A 88 -25.78 22.69 -10.82
C ALA A 88 -26.89 23.08 -11.80
N PRO A 89 -26.92 24.33 -12.31
CA PRO A 89 -27.89 24.71 -13.34
C PRO A 89 -27.65 23.89 -14.61
N ALA A 90 -28.70 23.26 -15.09
CA ALA A 90 -28.68 22.43 -16.29
C ALA A 90 -28.53 23.32 -17.54
N SER A 91 -27.34 23.32 -18.13
CA SER A 91 -27.16 23.75 -19.52
C SER A 91 -26.17 22.79 -20.20
N SER A 92 -26.69 21.67 -20.70
CA SER A 92 -25.94 20.81 -21.62
C SER A 92 -25.96 21.42 -23.02
N PRO A 93 -24.81 21.70 -23.64
CA PRO A 93 -24.78 21.93 -25.09
C PRO A 93 -25.01 20.58 -25.79
N GLN A 94 -25.95 20.55 -26.74
CA GLN A 94 -26.13 19.37 -27.59
C GLN A 94 -25.01 19.33 -28.63
N VAL A 95 -24.21 18.26 -28.60
CA VAL A 95 -23.20 17.96 -29.62
C VAL A 95 -23.84 17.01 -30.62
N THR A 96 -24.18 17.51 -31.80
CA THR A 96 -24.63 16.69 -32.93
C THR A 96 -23.41 16.06 -33.60
N ILE A 97 -23.26 14.75 -33.53
CA ILE A 97 -22.22 14.02 -34.25
C ILE A 97 -22.69 13.85 -35.70
N ILE A 98 -21.98 14.49 -36.63
CA ILE A 98 -22.18 14.31 -38.08
C ILE A 98 -21.37 13.09 -38.50
N THR A 99 -21.99 11.92 -38.61
CA THR A 99 -21.36 10.74 -39.20
C THR A 99 -21.65 10.71 -40.71
N SER A 100 -20.78 11.33 -41.49
CA SER A 100 -20.68 11.07 -42.93
C SER A 100 -19.29 10.50 -43.23
N PRO A 101 -19.16 9.28 -43.78
CA PRO A 101 -17.88 8.77 -44.24
C PRO A 101 -17.40 9.56 -45.46
N PRO A 102 -16.11 9.87 -45.60
CA PRO A 102 -15.60 10.46 -46.84
C PRO A 102 -15.64 9.42 -47.98
N ALA A 103 -16.14 9.83 -49.14
CA ALA A 103 -16.12 9.03 -50.36
C ALA A 103 -14.67 8.82 -50.82
N LEU A 104 -14.29 7.56 -51.07
CA LEU A 104 -13.00 7.19 -51.65
C LEU A 104 -12.95 7.64 -53.12
N PRO A 105 -11.85 8.26 -53.60
CA PRO A 105 -11.68 8.54 -55.02
C PRO A 105 -11.35 7.26 -55.80
N SER A 106 -12.08 7.05 -56.90
CA SER A 106 -11.83 6.03 -57.91
C SER A 106 -10.48 6.29 -58.59
N HIS A 107 -9.55 5.34 -58.51
CA HIS A 107 -8.36 5.35 -59.34
C HIS A 107 -8.58 4.39 -60.52
N ASP A 108 -8.65 4.96 -61.73
CA ASP A 108 -8.59 4.26 -63.00
C ASP A 108 -7.33 3.39 -63.07
N LEU A 109 -7.51 2.06 -63.09
CA LEU A 109 -6.47 1.14 -63.51
C LEU A 109 -6.78 0.65 -64.92
N LYS A 110 -5.92 1.12 -65.83
CA LYS A 110 -5.84 0.89 -67.26
C LYS A 110 -5.55 -0.60 -67.55
N ASP A 111 -6.39 -1.23 -68.37
CA ASP A 111 -6.16 -2.56 -68.95
C ASP A 111 -4.85 -2.60 -69.75
N PRO A 112 -4.05 -3.67 -69.60
CA PRO A 112 -3.11 -4.11 -70.63
C PRO A 112 -3.61 -5.39 -71.32
N ASP A 113 -3.71 -5.29 -72.65
CA ASP A 113 -3.77 -6.32 -73.73
C ASP A 113 -4.56 -7.63 -73.52
#